data_AF-A0A9N9ICW6-F1
#
_entry.id   AF-A0A9N9ICW6-F1
#
_cell.length_a   1.000
_cell.length_b   1.000
_cell.length_c   1.000
_cell.angle_alpha   90.00
_cell.angle_beta   90.00
_cell.angle_gamma   90.00
#
_symmetry.space_group_name_H-M   'P 1'
#
loop_
_entity.id
_entity.type
_entity.pdbx_description
1 polymer ?
#
loop_
_entity_poly.entity_id
_entity_poly.type
_entity_poly.pdbx_seq_one_letter_code
_entity_poly.pdbx_strand_id
1 'polypeptide(L)'
;MIARTQRKNYFQYELPNEVMIYVFTYVKNPINLTVSCKRWSLICKDSQAKAEWIIYQFGRAQCLFHAVRLGPKFISVDVARAIISKGGILSRYFAQRLLIHYGNYDQKLIELKIVHSVGQADIDRIKNLQQKMIPWARWAKPDVKTVKARLTELIDLGFQLSDSIILDIFHLFESRLDEVGKILIDSFTGIKQETQDVFLRRCLAVSQNPAKNFTNITSFFDKYLSNTAGKASDDAFNFYSSNLKHQNLESIEFQTQTPY
;
A
#
# COMPACT_ATOMS: atom_id res chain seq x y z
N MET A 1 -58.87 -27.90 -28.98
CA MET A 1 -57.61 -28.29 -28.30
C MET A 1 -56.45 -27.63 -29.01
N ILE A 2 -55.90 -26.55 -28.46
CA ILE A 2 -54.73 -25.87 -29.04
C ILE A 2 -53.49 -26.62 -28.55
N ALA A 3 -52.76 -27.23 -29.47
CA ALA A 3 -51.50 -27.90 -29.18
C ALA A 3 -50.52 -26.87 -28.59
N ARG A 4 -50.10 -27.10 -27.34
CA ARG A 4 -48.97 -26.37 -26.73
C ARG A 4 -47.71 -26.78 -27.49
N THR A 5 -47.28 -25.94 -28.43
CA THR A 5 -45.93 -26.01 -29.01
C THR A 5 -44.93 -25.98 -27.87
N GLN A 6 -44.28 -27.11 -27.59
CA GLN A 6 -43.14 -27.14 -26.69
C GLN A 6 -42.04 -26.25 -27.29
N ARG A 7 -41.76 -25.12 -26.62
CA ARG A 7 -40.53 -24.36 -26.88
C ARG A 7 -39.37 -25.31 -26.62
N LYS A 8 -38.68 -25.74 -27.68
CA LYS A 8 -37.38 -26.39 -27.55
C LYS A 8 -36.47 -25.44 -26.77
N ASN A 9 -36.11 -25.82 -25.54
CA ASN A 9 -35.11 -25.11 -24.76
C ASN A 9 -33.74 -25.32 -25.43
N TYR A 10 -33.34 -24.40 -26.30
CA TYR A 10 -32.01 -24.40 -26.90
C TYR A 10 -30.88 -24.10 -25.90
N PHE A 11 -31.21 -23.75 -24.65
CA PHE A 11 -30.25 -23.58 -23.55
C PHE A 11 -30.08 -24.88 -22.75
N GLN A 12 -29.77 -25.99 -23.44
CA GLN A 12 -29.46 -27.26 -22.76
C GLN A 12 -28.13 -27.20 -21.99
N TYR A 13 -27.34 -26.14 -22.20
CA TYR A 13 -26.15 -25.81 -21.43
C TYR A 13 -26.30 -24.40 -20.85
N GLU A 14 -26.54 -24.34 -19.56
CA GLU A 14 -26.46 -23.10 -18.82
C GLU A 14 -24.99 -22.64 -18.77
N LEU A 15 -24.71 -21.40 -19.15
CA LEU A 15 -23.37 -20.81 -19.01
C LEU A 15 -22.91 -20.90 -17.56
N PRO A 16 -21.73 -21.44 -17.23
CA PRO A 16 -21.22 -21.43 -15.87
C PRO A 16 -21.08 -20.01 -15.31
N ASN A 17 -21.19 -19.86 -13.99
CA ASN A 17 -21.13 -18.53 -13.37
C ASN A 17 -19.77 -17.86 -13.61
N GLU A 18 -18.69 -18.62 -13.70
CA GLU A 18 -17.34 -18.16 -14.01
C GLU A 18 -17.30 -17.45 -15.37
N VAL A 19 -17.96 -18.02 -16.38
CA VAL A 19 -18.06 -17.42 -17.72
C VAL A 19 -18.95 -16.18 -17.69
N MET A 20 -20.02 -16.20 -16.90
CA MET A 20 -20.87 -15.02 -16.73
C MET A 20 -20.13 -13.87 -16.04
N ILE A 21 -19.30 -14.16 -15.03
CA ILE A 21 -18.43 -13.17 -14.37
C ILE A 21 -17.43 -12.60 -15.39
N TYR A 22 -16.79 -13.47 -16.17
CA TYR A 22 -15.87 -13.03 -17.22
C TYR A 22 -16.55 -12.07 -18.20
N VAL A 23 -17.72 -12.44 -18.74
CA VAL A 23 -18.52 -11.56 -19.61
C VAL A 23 -18.89 -10.26 -18.91
N PHE A 24 -19.27 -10.33 -17.63
CA PHE A 24 -19.63 -9.16 -16.82
C PHE A 24 -18.52 -8.11 -16.79
N THR A 25 -17.24 -8.51 -16.73
CA THR A 25 -16.09 -7.57 -16.67
C THR A 25 -16.03 -6.60 -17.85
N TYR A 26 -16.50 -7.01 -19.03
CA TYR A 26 -16.49 -6.22 -20.27
C TYR A 26 -17.72 -5.30 -20.43
N VAL A 27 -18.69 -5.39 -19.53
CA VAL A 27 -19.95 -4.67 -19.66
C VAL A 27 -19.76 -3.20 -19.28
N LYS A 28 -20.04 -2.29 -20.20
CA LYS A 28 -19.89 -0.84 -19.96
C LYS A 28 -20.77 -0.32 -18.83
N ASN A 29 -22.00 -0.83 -18.70
CA ASN A 29 -22.94 -0.43 -17.65
C ASN A 29 -23.58 -1.66 -16.99
N PRO A 30 -23.03 -2.13 -15.85
CA PRO A 30 -23.50 -3.36 -15.19
C PRO A 30 -24.92 -3.25 -14.61
N ILE A 31 -25.44 -2.03 -14.41
CA ILE A 31 -26.80 -1.83 -13.89
C ILE A 31 -27.84 -2.40 -14.87
N ASN A 32 -27.63 -2.25 -16.17
CA ASN A 32 -28.56 -2.73 -17.19
C ASN A 32 -28.72 -4.25 -17.16
N LEU A 33 -27.66 -4.99 -16.82
CA LEU A 33 -27.72 -6.44 -16.68
C LEU A 33 -28.49 -6.88 -15.44
N THR A 34 -28.52 -6.05 -14.39
CA THR A 34 -29.18 -6.39 -13.11
C THR A 34 -30.68 -6.64 -13.28
N VAL A 35 -31.30 -5.93 -14.23
CA VAL A 35 -32.74 -6.01 -14.53
C VAL A 35 -33.09 -7.03 -15.62
N SER A 36 -32.09 -7.63 -16.28
CA SER A 36 -32.31 -8.51 -17.43
C SER A 36 -32.85 -9.89 -17.02
N CYS A 37 -32.22 -10.54 -16.04
CA CYS A 37 -32.67 -11.82 -15.50
C CYS A 37 -32.11 -12.08 -14.10
N LYS A 38 -32.67 -13.08 -13.40
CA LYS A 38 -32.24 -13.45 -12.03
C LYS A 38 -30.76 -13.82 -11.93
N ARG A 39 -30.22 -14.54 -12.93
CA ARG A 39 -28.81 -14.96 -12.95
C ARG A 39 -27.87 -13.76 -13.07
N TRP A 40 -28.13 -12.86 -14.03
CA TRP A 40 -27.37 -11.61 -14.13
C TRP A 40 -27.53 -10.73 -12.89
N SER A 41 -28.73 -10.69 -12.30
CA SER A 41 -28.95 -9.98 -11.03
C SER A 41 -28.08 -10.53 -9.89
N LEU A 42 -27.87 -11.84 -9.83
CA LEU A 42 -26.95 -12.47 -8.87
C LEU A 42 -25.49 -12.09 -9.15
N ILE A 43 -25.04 -12.19 -10.41
CA ILE A 43 -23.68 -11.81 -10.81
C ILE A 43 -23.40 -10.32 -10.53
N CYS A 44 -24.35 -9.43 -10.83
CA CYS A 44 -24.20 -8.00 -10.55
C CYS A 44 -24.11 -7.66 -9.06
N LYS A 45 -24.58 -8.55 -8.18
CA LYS A 45 -24.49 -8.40 -6.71
C LYS A 45 -23.28 -9.08 -6.13
N ASP A 46 -22.67 -10.02 -6.86
CA ASP A 46 -21.51 -10.77 -6.42
C ASP A 46 -20.30 -9.86 -6.20
N SER A 47 -19.63 -10.05 -5.06
CA SER A 47 -18.52 -9.17 -4.66
C SER A 47 -17.26 -9.41 -5.49
N GLN A 48 -17.03 -10.66 -5.92
CA GLN A 48 -15.89 -11.02 -6.76
C GLN A 48 -16.06 -10.46 -8.18
N ALA A 49 -17.25 -10.57 -8.75
CA ALA A 49 -17.60 -10.02 -10.05
C ALA A 49 -17.49 -8.49 -10.07
N LYS A 50 -18.00 -7.80 -9.04
CA LYS A 50 -17.83 -6.35 -8.88
C LYS A 50 -16.37 -5.94 -8.78
N ALA A 51 -15.56 -6.69 -8.04
CA ALA A 51 -14.13 -6.44 -7.89
C ALA A 51 -13.37 -6.61 -9.22
N GLU A 52 -13.63 -7.69 -9.96
CA GLU A 52 -13.03 -7.91 -11.28
C GLU A 52 -13.42 -6.80 -12.26
N TRP A 53 -14.70 -6.45 -12.30
CA TRP A 53 -15.20 -5.39 -13.17
C TRP A 53 -14.52 -4.05 -12.86
N ILE A 54 -14.47 -3.61 -11.60
CA ILE A 54 -13.90 -2.29 -11.27
C ILE A 54 -12.38 -2.24 -11.51
N ILE A 55 -11.67 -3.35 -11.27
CA ILE A 55 -10.22 -3.46 -11.56
C ILE A 55 -9.99 -3.43 -13.07
N TYR A 56 -10.81 -4.13 -13.86
CA TYR A 56 -10.71 -4.14 -15.31
C TYR A 56 -10.98 -2.75 -15.91
N GLN A 57 -12.02 -2.06 -15.43
CA GLN A 57 -12.45 -0.77 -16.00
C GLN A 57 -11.53 0.41 -15.64
N PHE A 58 -10.96 0.44 -14.43
CA PHE A 58 -10.21 1.61 -13.93
C PHE A 58 -8.76 1.30 -13.56
N GLY A 59 -8.34 0.04 -13.67
CA GLY A 59 -7.02 -0.40 -13.26
C GLY A 59 -6.86 -0.52 -11.73
N ARG A 60 -5.81 -1.24 -11.33
CA ARG A 60 -5.53 -1.58 -9.92
C ARG A 60 -5.36 -0.36 -9.02
N ALA A 61 -4.75 0.72 -9.51
CA ALA A 61 -4.44 1.90 -8.69
C ALA A 61 -5.64 2.80 -8.36
N GLN A 62 -6.66 2.82 -9.22
CA GLN A 62 -7.80 3.73 -9.11
C GLN A 62 -9.11 3.01 -8.75
N CYS A 63 -9.13 1.67 -8.81
CA CYS A 63 -10.34 0.88 -8.59
C CYS A 63 -11.08 1.21 -7.27
N LEU A 64 -10.37 1.35 -6.15
CA LEU A 64 -10.99 1.69 -4.86
C LEU A 64 -11.59 3.10 -4.84
N PHE A 65 -10.92 4.07 -5.46
CA PHE A 65 -11.45 5.43 -5.58
C PHE A 65 -12.75 5.45 -6.39
N HIS A 66 -12.76 4.75 -7.53
CA HIS A 66 -13.96 4.66 -8.36
C HIS A 66 -15.07 3.85 -7.70
N ALA A 67 -14.75 2.78 -6.96
CA ALA A 67 -15.73 2.01 -6.23
C ALA A 67 -16.46 2.85 -5.18
N VAL A 68 -15.73 3.68 -4.41
CA VAL A 68 -16.33 4.63 -3.46
C VAL A 68 -17.16 5.70 -4.19
N ARG A 69 -16.67 6.21 -5.33
CA ARG A 69 -17.38 7.21 -6.14
C ARG A 69 -18.71 6.69 -6.71
N LEU A 70 -18.81 5.39 -7.03
CA LEU A 70 -20.05 4.74 -7.45
C LEU A 70 -21.07 4.60 -6.31
N GLY A 71 -20.63 4.81 -5.07
CA GLY A 71 -21.50 4.96 -3.90
C GLY A 71 -21.93 3.63 -3.26
N PRO A 72 -22.74 3.69 -2.19
CA PRO A 72 -23.03 2.56 -1.31
C PRO A 72 -23.83 1.43 -1.98
N LYS A 73 -24.46 1.69 -3.14
CA LYS A 73 -25.10 0.63 -3.95
C LYS A 73 -24.07 -0.29 -4.62
N PHE A 74 -22.87 0.23 -4.86
CA PHE A 74 -21.78 -0.51 -5.48
C PHE A 74 -20.84 -1.11 -4.43
N ILE A 75 -20.25 -0.26 -3.58
CA ILE A 75 -19.21 -0.63 -2.61
C ILE A 75 -19.82 -1.14 -1.30
N SER A 76 -19.40 -2.31 -0.88
CA SER A 76 -19.61 -2.88 0.45
C SER A 76 -18.26 -3.31 1.03
N VAL A 77 -18.25 -3.73 2.31
CA VAL A 77 -17.02 -4.28 2.92
C VAL A 77 -16.54 -5.50 2.13
N ASP A 78 -17.45 -6.39 1.70
CA ASP A 78 -17.08 -7.58 0.93
C ASP A 78 -16.52 -7.25 -0.45
N VAL A 79 -17.05 -6.22 -1.12
CA VAL A 79 -16.49 -5.72 -2.39
C VAL A 79 -15.11 -5.12 -2.16
N ALA A 80 -14.90 -4.35 -1.09
CA ALA A 80 -13.59 -3.79 -0.75
C ALA A 80 -12.55 -4.91 -0.50
N ARG A 81 -12.91 -5.95 0.27
CA ARG A 81 -12.07 -7.13 0.50
C ARG A 81 -11.76 -7.86 -0.81
N ALA A 82 -12.76 -8.05 -1.67
CA ALA A 82 -12.59 -8.68 -2.98
C ALA A 82 -11.65 -7.86 -3.89
N ILE A 83 -11.72 -6.53 -3.86
CA ILE A 83 -10.81 -5.66 -4.61
C ILE A 83 -9.36 -5.83 -4.10
N ILE A 84 -9.14 -5.77 -2.79
CA ILE A 84 -7.80 -5.87 -2.19
C ILE A 84 -7.19 -7.25 -2.49
N SER A 85 -7.94 -8.33 -2.26
CA SER A 85 -7.48 -9.70 -2.53
C SER A 85 -7.15 -9.95 -4.01
N LYS A 86 -7.81 -9.24 -4.94
CA LYS A 86 -7.50 -9.28 -6.38
C LYS A 86 -6.39 -8.29 -6.82
N GLY A 87 -5.67 -7.69 -5.87
CA GLY A 87 -4.53 -6.81 -6.15
C GLY A 87 -4.92 -5.36 -6.45
N GLY A 88 -6.10 -4.93 -6.03
CA GLY A 88 -6.45 -3.51 -5.97
C GLY A 88 -5.53 -2.78 -4.99
N ILE A 89 -5.00 -1.64 -5.42
CA ILE A 89 -3.97 -0.90 -4.67
C ILE A 89 -4.63 0.21 -3.87
N LEU A 90 -4.31 0.28 -2.58
CA LEU A 90 -4.57 1.42 -1.73
C LEU A 90 -3.60 2.56 -2.09
N SER A 91 -3.89 3.27 -3.18
CA SER A 91 -3.00 4.32 -3.68
C SER A 91 -2.89 5.48 -2.68
N ARG A 92 -1.73 6.16 -2.68
CA ARG A 92 -1.49 7.38 -1.87
C ARG A 92 -2.61 8.39 -2.05
N TYR A 93 -3.05 8.62 -3.29
CA TYR A 93 -4.15 9.53 -3.60
C TYR A 93 -5.45 9.10 -2.92
N PHE A 94 -5.80 7.81 -3.00
CA PHE A 94 -7.00 7.30 -2.34
C PHE A 94 -6.93 7.42 -0.83
N ALA A 95 -5.80 7.08 -0.21
CA ALA A 95 -5.57 7.26 1.22
C ALA A 95 -5.67 8.73 1.65
N GLN A 96 -5.09 9.65 0.88
CA GLN A 96 -5.23 11.09 1.11
C GLN A 96 -6.70 11.54 1.03
N ARG A 97 -7.47 11.05 0.05
CA ARG A 97 -8.91 11.35 -0.06
C ARG A 97 -9.70 10.81 1.13
N LEU A 98 -9.39 9.61 1.60
CA LEU A 98 -9.99 9.08 2.81
C LEU A 98 -9.65 9.93 4.03
N LEU A 99 -8.40 10.37 4.17
CA LEU A 99 -7.99 11.28 5.26
C LEU A 99 -8.70 12.63 5.17
N ILE A 100 -8.89 13.19 3.97
CA ILE A 100 -9.65 14.44 3.78
C ILE A 100 -11.10 14.29 4.24
N HIS A 101 -11.73 13.15 3.94
CA HIS A 101 -13.17 12.93 4.17
C HIS A 101 -13.51 12.32 5.53
N TYR A 102 -12.62 11.51 6.11
CA TYR A 102 -12.86 10.71 7.31
C TYR A 102 -11.78 10.87 8.38
N GLY A 103 -10.67 11.54 8.07
CA GLY A 103 -9.62 11.84 9.04
C GLY A 103 -9.93 13.11 9.82
N ASN A 104 -9.43 13.20 11.04
CA ASN A 104 -9.28 14.48 11.73
C ASN A 104 -8.19 15.25 11.00
N TYR A 105 -8.61 16.22 10.17
CA TYR A 105 -7.69 17.04 9.39
C TYR A 105 -6.85 17.88 10.36
N ASP A 106 -5.56 17.57 10.44
CA ASP A 106 -4.62 18.30 11.29
C ASP A 106 -4.51 19.75 10.81
N GLN A 107 -4.82 20.70 11.68
CA GLN A 107 -4.81 22.13 11.38
C GLN A 107 -3.44 22.59 10.87
N LYS A 108 -2.35 21.99 11.37
CA LYS A 108 -0.98 22.33 10.98
C LYS A 108 -0.67 21.86 9.55
N LEU A 109 -1.28 20.75 9.09
CA LEU A 109 -1.19 20.30 7.70
C LEU A 109 -2.00 21.20 6.75
N ILE A 110 -3.09 21.80 7.21
CA ILE A 110 -3.85 22.81 6.44
C ILE A 110 -2.98 24.05 6.25
N GLU A 111 -2.39 24.55 7.33
CA GLU A 111 -1.49 25.72 7.30
C GLU A 111 -0.29 25.46 6.38
N LEU A 112 0.36 24.31 6.50
CA LEU A 112 1.49 23.95 5.63
C LEU A 112 1.08 23.83 4.15
N LYS A 113 -0.12 23.31 3.86
CA LYS A 113 -0.66 23.23 2.50
C LYS A 113 -1.01 24.61 1.95
N ILE A 114 -1.54 25.52 2.78
CA ILE A 114 -1.76 26.94 2.46
C ILE A 114 -0.45 27.63 2.08
N VAL A 115 0.64 27.35 2.82
CA VAL A 115 1.94 27.97 2.58
C VAL A 115 2.61 27.45 1.30
N HIS A 116 2.41 26.17 0.94
CA HIS A 116 3.24 25.53 -0.09
C HIS A 116 2.53 25.24 -1.42
N SER A 117 1.19 25.10 -1.51
CA SER A 117 0.49 24.89 -2.80
C SER A 117 -1.04 25.00 -2.72
N VAL A 118 -1.61 25.74 -3.70
CA VAL A 118 -3.00 25.79 -4.21
C VAL A 118 -3.86 27.00 -3.78
N GLY A 119 -4.47 27.66 -4.78
CA GLY A 119 -5.18 28.94 -4.67
C GLY A 119 -6.54 28.91 -3.96
N GLN A 120 -7.08 30.12 -3.75
CA GLN A 120 -8.23 30.47 -2.91
C GLN A 120 -9.45 29.53 -3.00
N ALA A 121 -9.75 28.98 -4.18
CA ALA A 121 -10.93 28.15 -4.43
C ALA A 121 -10.92 26.79 -3.69
N ASP A 122 -9.74 26.19 -3.47
CA ASP A 122 -9.64 24.94 -2.70
C ASP A 122 -9.73 25.20 -1.19
N ILE A 123 -9.37 26.41 -0.74
CA ILE A 123 -9.44 26.84 0.67
C ILE A 123 -10.89 26.93 1.13
N ASP A 124 -11.73 27.61 0.34
CA ASP A 124 -13.16 27.76 0.66
C ASP A 124 -13.88 26.41 0.61
N ARG A 125 -13.45 25.49 -0.26
CA ARG A 125 -14.00 24.14 -0.35
C ARG A 125 -13.63 23.29 0.87
N ILE A 126 -12.38 23.37 1.34
CA ILE A 126 -11.91 22.66 2.54
C ILE A 126 -12.61 23.21 3.80
N LYS A 127 -12.71 24.53 3.95
CA LYS A 127 -13.43 25.17 5.07
C LYS A 127 -14.92 24.80 5.09
N ASN A 128 -15.58 24.79 3.93
CA ASN A 128 -16.99 24.39 3.84
C ASN A 128 -17.21 22.90 4.15
N LEU A 129 -16.25 22.02 3.85
CA LEU A 129 -16.29 20.62 4.27
C LEU A 129 -16.14 20.48 5.80
N GLN A 130 -15.32 21.32 6.44
CA GLN A 130 -15.20 21.37 7.90
C GLN A 130 -16.49 21.87 8.57
N GLN A 131 -17.17 22.87 8.01
CA GLN A 131 -18.39 23.47 8.58
C GLN A 131 -19.56 22.48 8.69
N LYS A 132 -19.53 21.36 7.94
CA LYS A 132 -20.58 20.33 7.89
C LYS A 132 -20.30 19.08 8.72
N MET A 133 -19.17 18.98 9.43
CA MET A 133 -18.76 17.74 10.10
C MET A 133 -19.00 17.81 11.62
N ILE A 134 -19.74 16.82 12.13
CA ILE A 134 -19.98 16.56 13.57
C ILE A 134 -18.62 16.35 14.28
N PRO A 135 -18.44 16.83 15.53
CA PRO A 135 -17.16 16.76 16.25
C PRO A 135 -16.76 15.32 16.60
N TRP A 136 -16.06 14.64 15.70
CA TRP A 136 -15.30 13.42 16.04
C TRP A 136 -13.94 13.78 16.65
N ALA A 137 -13.99 14.60 17.69
CA ALA A 137 -12.86 14.91 18.54
C ALA A 137 -12.44 13.65 19.30
N ARG A 138 -11.32 13.05 18.86
CA ARG A 138 -10.34 12.26 19.63
C ARG A 138 -9.35 11.63 18.65
N TRP A 139 -8.56 12.46 17.96
CA TRP A 139 -7.32 11.92 17.41
C TRP A 139 -6.45 11.49 18.59
N ALA A 140 -6.29 10.18 18.76
CA ALA A 140 -5.37 9.59 19.72
C ALA A 140 -4.18 9.07 18.94
N LYS A 141 -2.97 9.42 19.39
CA LYS A 141 -1.74 8.85 18.86
C LYS A 141 -1.86 7.31 18.94
N PRO A 142 -1.77 6.59 17.81
CA PRO A 142 -1.93 5.14 17.83
C PRO A 142 -0.72 4.50 18.50
N ASP A 143 -0.94 3.41 19.24
CA ASP A 143 0.13 2.58 19.77
C ASP A 143 0.55 1.50 18.77
N VAL A 144 1.73 0.90 19.00
CA VAL A 144 2.30 -0.16 18.15
C VAL A 144 1.33 -1.35 18.04
N LYS A 145 0.63 -1.70 19.12
CA LYS A 145 -0.31 -2.84 19.14
C LYS A 145 -1.46 -2.61 18.17
N THR A 146 -2.03 -1.42 18.18
CA THR A 146 -3.17 -1.00 17.34
C THR A 146 -2.76 -0.96 15.88
N VAL A 147 -1.60 -0.36 15.57
CA VAL A 147 -1.07 -0.30 14.20
C VAL A 147 -0.80 -1.71 13.67
N LYS A 148 -0.14 -2.58 14.46
CA LYS A 148 0.09 -3.97 14.07
C LYS A 148 -1.21 -4.72 13.81
N ALA A 149 -2.19 -4.63 14.70
CA ALA A 149 -3.48 -5.31 14.54
C ALA A 149 -4.17 -4.91 13.22
N ARG A 150 -4.21 -3.61 12.90
CA ARG A 150 -4.81 -3.13 11.65
C ARG A 150 -4.00 -3.50 10.41
N LEU A 151 -2.68 -3.52 10.49
CA LEU A 151 -1.83 -3.99 9.39
C LEU A 151 -2.00 -5.49 9.14
N THR A 152 -2.11 -6.30 10.20
CA THR A 152 -2.42 -7.73 10.09
C THR A 152 -3.77 -7.94 9.43
N GLU A 153 -4.83 -7.24 9.87
CA GLU A 153 -6.14 -7.30 9.22
C GLU A 153 -6.06 -6.99 7.71
N LEU A 154 -5.26 -6.00 7.32
CA LEU A 154 -5.07 -5.67 5.89
C LEU A 154 -4.31 -6.78 5.16
N ILE A 155 -3.24 -7.31 5.76
CA ILE A 155 -2.44 -8.39 5.18
C ILE A 155 -3.27 -9.65 4.99
N ASP A 156 -4.12 -10.00 5.96
CA ASP A 156 -5.05 -11.13 5.89
C ASP A 156 -6.06 -10.98 4.74
N LEU A 157 -6.36 -9.73 4.34
CA LEU A 157 -7.19 -9.42 3.18
C LEU A 157 -6.43 -9.43 1.84
N GLY A 158 -5.12 -9.68 1.85
CA GLY A 158 -4.26 -9.72 0.66
C GLY A 158 -3.46 -8.44 0.41
N PHE A 159 -3.46 -7.48 1.35
CA PHE A 159 -2.60 -6.31 1.23
C PHE A 159 -1.13 -6.70 1.35
N GLN A 160 -0.31 -6.25 0.40
CA GLN A 160 1.12 -6.54 0.39
C GLN A 160 1.89 -5.36 0.97
N LEU A 161 2.45 -5.53 2.16
CA LEU A 161 3.33 -4.52 2.77
C LEU A 161 4.77 -4.66 2.20
N SER A 162 4.99 -4.22 0.96
CA SER A 162 6.31 -4.21 0.31
C SER A 162 7.20 -3.08 0.83
N ASP A 163 8.51 -3.16 0.59
CA ASP A 163 9.45 -2.09 0.97
C ASP A 163 9.12 -0.75 0.29
N SER A 164 8.65 -0.78 -0.96
CA SER A 164 8.19 0.43 -1.66
C SER A 164 7.00 1.09 -0.97
N ILE A 165 6.03 0.30 -0.49
CA ILE A 165 4.87 0.80 0.25
C ILE A 165 5.28 1.31 1.63
N ILE A 166 6.19 0.61 2.31
CA ILE A 166 6.75 1.06 3.60
C ILE A 166 7.37 2.45 3.44
N LEU A 167 8.23 2.63 2.43
CA LEU A 167 8.84 3.95 2.14
C LEU A 167 7.80 5.01 1.77
N ASP A 168 6.78 4.66 0.97
CA ASP A 168 5.69 5.58 0.65
C ASP A 168 4.89 6.00 1.90
N ILE A 169 4.75 5.12 2.89
CA ILE A 169 4.12 5.45 4.18
C ILE A 169 5.01 6.39 4.99
N PHE A 170 6.32 6.13 5.11
CA PHE A 170 7.23 7.06 5.78
C PHE A 170 7.23 8.43 5.11
N HIS A 171 7.21 8.47 3.79
CA HIS A 171 7.12 9.72 3.03
C HIS A 171 5.78 10.43 3.22
N LEU A 172 4.68 9.68 3.34
CA LEU A 172 3.37 10.26 3.65
C LEU A 172 3.37 10.98 5.01
N PHE A 173 4.13 10.49 5.98
CA PHE A 173 4.23 11.04 7.33
C PHE A 173 5.53 11.83 7.57
N GLU A 174 6.21 12.27 6.52
CA GLU A 174 7.53 12.92 6.58
C GLU A 174 7.58 14.07 7.60
N SER A 175 6.58 14.95 7.59
CA SER A 175 6.48 16.09 8.52
C SER A 175 6.21 15.71 9.98
N ARG A 176 5.91 14.44 10.25
CA ARG A 176 5.50 13.91 11.56
C ARG A 176 6.31 12.70 12.00
N LEU A 177 7.44 12.43 11.33
CA LEU A 177 8.27 11.27 11.66
C LEU A 177 8.78 11.30 13.10
N ASP A 178 9.06 12.47 13.66
CA ASP A 178 9.45 12.58 15.07
C ASP A 178 8.32 12.18 16.04
N GLU A 179 7.05 12.27 15.61
CA GLU A 179 5.89 11.86 16.42
C GLU A 179 5.55 10.37 16.26
N VAL A 180 5.47 9.89 15.00
CA VAL A 180 4.92 8.56 14.66
C VAL A 180 5.96 7.59 14.12
N GLY A 181 7.15 8.06 13.74
CA GLY A 181 8.13 7.27 13.01
C GLY A 181 8.65 6.07 13.82
N LYS A 182 8.89 6.21 15.12
CA LYS A 182 9.28 5.06 15.97
C LYS A 182 8.17 4.00 16.06
N ILE A 183 6.91 4.43 16.15
CA ILE A 183 5.75 3.52 16.14
C ILE A 183 5.70 2.76 14.82
N LEU A 184 5.94 3.44 13.69
CA LEU A 184 5.98 2.81 12.37
C LEU A 184 7.11 1.77 12.28
N ILE A 185 8.33 2.14 12.71
CA ILE A 185 9.48 1.21 12.75
C ILE A 185 9.15 -0.04 13.57
N ASP A 186 8.65 0.13 14.79
CA ASP A 186 8.33 -0.99 15.71
C ASP A 186 7.17 -1.85 15.19
N SER A 187 6.20 -1.22 14.53
CA SER A 187 5.08 -1.94 13.93
C SER A 187 5.54 -2.76 12.73
N PHE A 188 6.32 -2.18 11.83
CA PHE A 188 6.77 -2.86 10.61
C PHE A 188 7.77 -3.98 10.91
N THR A 189 8.76 -3.75 11.77
CA THR A 189 9.69 -4.78 12.24
C THR A 189 8.94 -5.93 12.91
N GLY A 190 7.95 -5.60 13.76
CA GLY A 190 7.12 -6.58 14.43
C GLY A 190 6.17 -7.37 13.52
N ILE A 191 5.82 -6.85 12.34
CA ILE A 191 5.03 -7.57 11.31
C ILE A 191 5.94 -8.43 10.44
N LYS A 192 7.12 -7.91 10.08
CA LYS A 192 8.13 -8.59 9.26
C LYS A 192 8.94 -9.63 10.04
N GLN A 193 8.82 -9.65 11.37
CA GLN A 193 9.56 -10.54 12.28
C GLN A 193 11.07 -10.43 12.11
N GLU A 194 11.56 -9.18 12.01
CA GLU A 194 12.97 -8.89 11.82
C GLU A 194 13.46 -7.84 12.82
N THR A 195 14.78 -7.72 12.96
CA THR A 195 15.39 -6.73 13.86
C THR A 195 15.30 -5.33 13.25
N GLN A 196 15.31 -4.31 14.11
CA GLN A 196 15.28 -2.91 13.69
C GLN A 196 16.45 -2.57 12.75
N ASP A 197 17.66 -3.03 13.04
CA ASP A 197 18.85 -2.76 12.21
C ASP A 197 18.70 -3.36 10.80
N VAL A 198 18.30 -4.63 10.70
CA VAL A 198 18.07 -5.30 9.40
C VAL A 198 17.00 -4.57 8.58
N PHE A 199 15.89 -4.22 9.22
CA PHE A 199 14.80 -3.46 8.60
C PHE A 199 15.27 -2.10 8.07
N LEU A 200 15.93 -1.30 8.91
CA LEU A 200 16.38 0.05 8.54
C LEU A 200 17.41 0.02 7.42
N ARG A 201 18.39 -0.91 7.47
CA ARG A 201 19.37 -1.08 6.38
C ARG A 201 18.70 -1.45 5.07
N ARG A 202 17.70 -2.34 5.09
CA ARG A 202 16.92 -2.69 3.89
C ARG A 202 16.17 -1.49 3.34
N CYS A 203 15.47 -0.73 4.20
CA CYS A 203 14.76 0.48 3.78
C CYS A 203 15.70 1.53 3.18
N LEU A 204 16.88 1.74 3.76
CA LEU A 204 17.89 2.65 3.24
C LEU A 204 18.37 2.21 1.85
N ALA A 205 18.69 0.93 1.65
CA ALA A 205 19.10 0.41 0.35
C ALA A 205 18.04 0.64 -0.74
N VAL A 206 16.76 0.46 -0.41
CA VAL A 206 15.64 0.70 -1.36
C VAL A 206 15.43 2.21 -1.62
N SER A 207 15.70 3.07 -0.64
CA SER A 207 15.56 4.53 -0.76
C SER A 207 16.61 5.20 -1.65
N GLN A 208 17.73 4.52 -1.95
CA GLN A 208 18.77 5.01 -2.85
C GLN A 208 18.37 4.95 -4.34
N ASN A 209 17.15 4.49 -4.66
CA ASN A 209 16.63 4.49 -6.01
C ASN A 209 16.39 5.94 -6.50
N PRO A 210 17.03 6.38 -7.61
CA PRO A 210 17.01 7.77 -8.07
C PRO A 210 15.62 8.28 -8.51
N ALA A 211 14.61 7.41 -8.64
CA ALA A 211 13.26 7.79 -9.06
C ALA A 211 12.44 8.51 -7.98
N LYS A 212 12.84 8.48 -6.69
CA LYS A 212 12.09 9.11 -5.59
C LYS A 212 13.05 9.81 -4.62
N ASN A 213 12.82 11.09 -4.33
CA ASN A 213 13.62 11.85 -3.36
C ASN A 213 13.14 11.55 -1.93
N PHE A 214 13.96 10.82 -1.16
CA PHE A 214 13.65 10.41 0.22
C PHE A 214 14.62 11.02 1.27
N THR A 215 15.30 12.11 0.95
CA THR A 215 16.41 12.67 1.76
C THR A 215 16.08 12.84 3.25
N ASN A 216 14.87 13.29 3.58
CA ASN A 216 14.43 13.47 4.98
C ASN A 216 14.09 12.17 5.71
N ILE A 217 13.77 11.09 5.00
CA ILE A 217 13.51 9.77 5.58
C ILE A 217 14.82 9.09 5.92
N THR A 218 15.82 9.21 5.03
CA THR A 218 17.18 8.67 5.23
C THR A 218 17.78 9.22 6.53
N SER A 219 17.77 10.55 6.69
CA SER A 219 18.30 11.20 7.90
C SER A 219 17.51 10.83 9.15
N PHE A 220 16.22 10.55 9.03
CA PHE A 220 15.42 10.03 10.13
C PHE A 220 15.84 8.61 10.53
N PHE A 221 16.06 7.70 9.58
CA PHE A 221 16.50 6.33 9.86
C PHE A 221 17.89 6.27 10.48
N ASP A 222 18.80 7.15 10.07
CA ASP A 222 20.15 7.23 10.63
C ASP A 222 20.15 7.50 12.14
N LYS A 223 19.13 8.20 12.67
CA LYS A 223 18.97 8.42 14.13
C LYS A 223 18.75 7.11 14.91
N TYR A 224 18.19 6.08 14.26
CA TYR A 224 17.80 4.81 14.90
C TYR A 224 18.76 3.66 14.60
N LEU A 225 19.67 3.85 13.65
CA LEU A 225 20.86 3.03 13.50
C LEU A 225 21.86 3.47 14.57
N SER A 226 21.77 2.85 15.73
CA SER A 226 22.55 3.20 16.92
C SER A 226 24.04 3.04 16.64
N ASN A 227 24.74 4.14 16.33
CA ASN A 227 26.21 4.26 16.35
C ASN A 227 27.01 3.05 15.80
N THR A 228 26.45 2.33 14.83
CA THR A 228 27.10 1.23 14.11
C THR A 228 27.80 1.73 12.86
N ALA A 229 27.63 2.99 12.45
CA ALA A 229 28.45 3.57 11.40
C ALA A 229 29.93 3.62 11.84
N GLY A 230 30.20 4.05 13.09
CA GLY A 230 31.53 3.97 13.69
C GLY A 230 31.99 2.53 13.85
N LYS A 231 31.20 1.70 14.57
CA LYS A 231 31.60 0.32 14.88
C LYS A 231 31.72 -0.60 13.66
N ALA A 232 30.79 -0.57 12.70
CA ALA A 232 30.86 -1.42 11.52
C ALA A 232 31.93 -0.94 10.52
N SER A 233 32.21 0.36 10.46
CA SER A 233 33.32 0.90 9.68
C SER A 233 34.66 0.61 10.34
N ASP A 234 34.75 0.69 11.69
CA ASP A 234 35.93 0.32 12.47
C ASP A 234 36.17 -1.19 12.44
N ASP A 235 35.13 -2.01 12.54
CA ASP A 235 35.20 -3.47 12.45
C ASP A 235 35.61 -3.90 11.03
N ALA A 236 35.07 -3.26 9.99
CA ALA A 236 35.51 -3.49 8.61
C ALA A 236 36.96 -3.03 8.39
N PHE A 237 37.33 -1.84 8.87
CA PHE A 237 38.70 -1.33 8.76
C PHE A 237 39.70 -2.22 9.50
N ASN A 238 39.37 -2.67 10.72
CA ASN A 238 40.20 -3.57 11.50
C ASN A 238 40.32 -4.95 10.85
N PHE A 239 39.24 -5.50 10.28
CA PHE A 239 39.25 -6.76 9.54
C PHE A 239 40.16 -6.70 8.30
N TYR A 240 40.09 -5.63 7.51
CA TYR A 240 40.96 -5.46 6.34
C TYR A 240 42.40 -5.12 6.73
N SER A 241 42.62 -4.32 7.78
CA SER A 241 43.96 -3.96 8.27
C SER A 241 44.72 -5.16 8.86
N SER A 242 44.02 -6.08 9.53
CA SER A 242 44.60 -7.31 10.05
C SER A 242 44.89 -8.33 8.94
N ASN A 243 44.01 -8.48 7.94
CA ASN A 243 44.26 -9.35 6.79
C ASN A 243 45.40 -8.86 5.87
N LEU A 244 45.59 -7.53 5.74
CA LEU A 244 46.72 -6.96 5.00
C LEU A 244 48.08 -7.23 5.67
N LYS A 245 48.12 -7.38 7.00
CA LYS A 245 49.34 -7.77 7.72
C LYS A 245 49.69 -9.24 7.51
N HIS A 246 48.70 -10.11 7.31
CA HIS A 246 48.92 -11.54 7.05
C HIS A 246 49.31 -11.84 5.60
N GLN A 247 48.82 -11.06 4.62
CA GLN A 247 49.19 -11.26 3.21
C GLN A 247 50.61 -10.78 2.83
N ASN A 248 51.21 -9.88 3.62
CA ASN A 248 52.57 -9.37 3.39
C ASN A 248 53.69 -10.23 4.01
N LEU A 249 53.35 -11.30 4.74
CA LEU A 249 54.34 -12.24 5.31
C LEU A 249 54.44 -13.55 4.51
N GLU A 250 53.42 -13.91 3.73
CA GLU A 250 53.43 -15.14 2.91
C GLU A 250 53.92 -14.93 1.47
N SER A 251 54.26 -13.70 1.08
CA SER A 251 54.67 -13.36 -0.30
C SER A 251 56.16 -12.97 -0.46
N ILE A 252 56.99 -13.14 0.59
CA ILE A 252 58.44 -12.80 0.55
C ILE A 252 59.37 -14.03 0.67
N GLU A 253 58.87 -15.26 0.84
CA GLU A 253 59.73 -16.46 0.78
C GLU A 253 59.44 -17.29 -0.48
N PHE A 254 60.52 -17.59 -1.21
CA PHE A 254 60.65 -18.40 -2.43
C PHE A 254 60.62 -17.70 -3.79
N GLN A 255 61.77 -17.10 -4.17
CA GLN A 255 62.44 -17.41 -5.43
C GLN A 255 63.97 -17.25 -5.31
N THR A 256 64.66 -18.25 -4.75
CA THR A 256 66.05 -18.58 -5.12
C THR A 256 66.29 -20.08 -4.93
N GLN A 257 65.99 -20.89 -5.94
CA GLN A 257 66.59 -22.21 -6.07
C GLN A 257 66.68 -22.59 -7.55
N THR A 258 67.86 -22.37 -8.12
CA THR A 258 68.37 -23.11 -9.28
C THR A 258 68.83 -24.50 -8.84
N PRO A 259 68.62 -25.53 -9.67
CA PRO A 259 69.68 -26.51 -9.86
C PRO A 259 69.84 -26.93 -11.33
N TYR A 260 70.96 -26.55 -11.93
CA TYR A 260 71.97 -27.35 -12.66
C TYR A 260 72.84 -26.43 -13.52
#